data_AF-A0A928VQE3-F1
#
_entry.id   AF-A0A928VQE3-F1
#
_cell.length_a   1.000
_cell.length_b   1.000
_cell.length_c   1.000
_cell.angle_alpha   90.00
_cell.angle_beta   90.00
_cell.angle_gamma   90.00
#
_symmetry.space_group_name_H-M   'P 1'
#
loop_
_entity.id
_entity.type
_entity.pdbx_description
1 polymer ?
#
loop_
_entity_poly.entity_id
_entity_poly.type
_entity_poly.pdbx_seq_one_letter_code
_entity_poly.pdbx_strand_id
1 'polypeptide(L)'
;MSPFTQYFVRKLLRRYLAQPQSLMPYLKVADPGQSDLAQVLRGLCHSEQSFQVLLYELESLIESHSRLEANQARYSPATVNDELVQIEQKVEQLLGLRLGRLLPERLPRLLPEAEGQAFQFCLGSQVQSGICYREHFYGLLQRWPLASQLHAYQTAWTLAQRGVACMVTRSPQEYTVWINLKSPSSTVLLQQGQRILPALLKLSPIMSRRQVALMS
;
A
#
# COMPACT_ATOMS: atom_id res chain seq x y z
N MET A 1 10.08 -9.45 22.65
CA MET A 1 11.20 -9.36 21.68
C MET A 1 12.41 -10.11 22.17
N SER A 2 12.60 -11.32 21.65
CA SER A 2 13.83 -12.09 21.87
C SER A 2 15.07 -11.32 21.36
N PRO A 3 16.26 -11.51 21.97
CA PRO A 3 17.50 -10.86 21.52
C PRO A 3 17.83 -11.15 20.05
N PHE A 4 17.53 -12.37 19.59
CA PHE A 4 17.75 -12.79 18.20
C PHE A 4 16.85 -12.03 17.23
N THR A 5 15.56 -11.88 17.56
CA THR A 5 14.60 -11.09 16.78
C THR A 5 15.07 -9.63 16.67
N GLN A 6 15.53 -9.04 17.78
CA GLN A 6 16.03 -7.66 17.77
C GLN A 6 17.27 -7.51 16.87
N TYR A 7 18.21 -8.45 16.96
CA TYR A 7 19.40 -8.47 16.10
C TYR A 7 19.04 -8.59 14.62
N PHE A 8 18.15 -9.51 14.27
CA PHE A 8 17.74 -9.77 12.89
C PHE A 8 17.05 -8.55 12.27
N VAL A 9 16.09 -7.97 12.98
CA VAL A 9 15.38 -6.76 12.53
C VAL A 9 16.35 -5.59 12.36
N ARG A 10 17.28 -5.38 13.31
CA ARG A 10 18.33 -4.34 13.17
C ARG A 10 19.23 -4.57 11.95
N LYS A 11 19.63 -5.82 11.70
CA LYS A 11 20.44 -6.19 10.53
C LYS A 11 19.70 -5.86 9.23
N LEU A 12 18.40 -6.20 9.13
CA LEU A 12 17.57 -5.86 7.98
C LEU A 12 17.40 -4.36 7.79
N LEU A 13 17.11 -3.62 8.87
CA LEU A 13 16.97 -2.16 8.82
C LEU A 13 18.26 -1.49 8.33
N ARG A 14 19.43 -1.93 8.82
CA ARG A 14 20.73 -1.42 8.35
C ARG A 14 20.95 -1.72 6.87
N ARG A 15 20.69 -2.97 6.44
CA ARG A 15 20.80 -3.37 5.02
C ARG A 15 19.91 -2.50 4.14
N TYR A 16 18.69 -2.21 4.59
CA TYR A 16 17.73 -1.38 3.85
C TYR A 16 18.13 0.11 3.82
N LEU A 17 18.54 0.69 4.95
CA LEU A 17 18.99 2.08 5.04
C LEU A 17 20.29 2.34 4.26
N ALA A 18 21.14 1.33 4.09
CA ALA A 18 22.33 1.41 3.25
C ALA A 18 22.02 1.43 1.74
N GLN A 19 20.78 1.12 1.32
CA GLN A 19 20.42 1.15 -0.10
C GLN A 19 20.12 2.58 -0.57
N PRO A 20 20.68 3.02 -1.72
CA PRO A 20 20.51 4.39 -2.24
C PRO A 20 19.06 4.72 -2.65
N GLN A 21 18.20 3.72 -2.79
CA GLN A 21 16.78 3.88 -3.14
C GLN A 21 15.84 3.91 -1.92
N SER A 22 16.38 3.97 -0.69
CA SER A 22 15.58 3.98 0.54
C SER A 22 14.80 5.30 0.69
N LEU A 23 13.54 5.30 0.23
CA LEU A 23 12.61 6.42 0.27
C LEU A 23 11.87 6.56 1.61
N MET A 24 12.56 6.40 2.75
CA MET A 24 11.95 6.65 4.07
C MET A 24 12.38 8.02 4.65
N PRO A 25 11.92 9.17 4.10
CA PRO A 25 12.21 10.48 4.69
C PRO A 25 11.47 10.71 6.02
N TYR A 26 10.53 9.83 6.38
CA TYR A 26 9.66 9.98 7.56
C TYR A 26 10.21 9.35 8.84
N LEU A 27 11.12 8.39 8.69
CA LEU A 27 11.83 7.81 9.82
C LEU A 27 13.04 8.71 10.09
N LYS A 28 12.87 9.76 10.91
CA LYS A 28 13.98 10.43 11.60
C LYS A 28 14.58 9.47 12.63
N VAL A 29 15.06 8.32 12.17
CA VAL A 29 15.71 7.34 13.01
C VAL A 29 17.14 7.82 13.15
N ALA A 30 17.45 8.40 14.32
CA ALA A 30 18.81 8.49 14.80
C ALA A 30 19.46 7.11 14.66
N ASP A 31 20.75 7.06 14.32
CA ASP A 31 21.51 5.87 13.97
C ASP A 31 20.84 4.53 14.43
N PRO A 32 20.37 3.68 13.50
CA PRO A 32 19.63 2.45 13.82
C PRO A 32 20.44 1.48 14.71
N GLY A 33 21.75 1.70 14.89
CA GLY A 33 22.56 0.99 15.86
C GLY A 33 22.38 1.40 17.32
N GLN A 34 21.98 2.65 17.58
CA GLN A 34 21.84 3.21 18.93
C GLN A 34 20.38 3.43 19.35
N SER A 35 19.47 3.57 18.38
CA SER A 35 18.05 3.75 18.67
C SER A 35 17.41 2.51 19.32
N ASP A 36 16.51 2.76 20.26
CA ASP A 36 15.64 1.73 20.83
C ASP A 36 14.72 1.19 19.73
N LEU A 37 14.95 -0.07 19.35
CA LEU A 37 14.19 -0.73 18.29
C LEU A 37 12.69 -0.78 18.66
N ALA A 38 12.35 -0.94 19.94
CA ALA A 38 10.97 -0.95 20.37
C ALA A 38 10.30 0.40 20.09
N GLN A 39 11.02 1.52 20.28
CA GLN A 39 10.51 2.85 19.98
C GLN A 39 10.30 3.05 18.47
N VAL A 40 11.23 2.57 17.64
CA VAL A 40 11.09 2.62 16.16
C VAL A 40 9.88 1.81 15.70
N LEU A 41 9.72 0.58 16.20
CA LEU A 41 8.61 -0.30 15.85
C LEU A 41 7.27 0.23 16.39
N ARG A 42 7.24 0.83 17.59
CA ARG A 42 6.07 1.53 18.12
C ARG A 42 5.65 2.68 17.22
N GLY A 43 6.61 3.44 16.67
CA GLY A 43 6.33 4.50 15.70
C GLY A 43 5.71 4.01 14.38
N LEU A 44 5.85 2.72 14.05
CA LEU A 44 5.19 2.10 12.89
C LEU A 44 3.76 1.65 13.17
N CYS A 45 3.35 1.61 14.45
CA CYS A 45 2.07 1.10 14.92
C CYS A 45 1.21 2.23 15.50
N HIS A 46 -0.12 2.11 15.38
CA HIS A 46 -1.05 3.13 15.90
C HIS A 46 -1.70 2.76 17.23
N SER A 47 -1.58 1.50 17.63
CA SER A 47 -2.13 1.00 18.89
C SER A 47 -1.18 -0.04 19.49
N GLU A 48 -1.19 -0.13 20.83
CA GLU A 48 -0.45 -1.17 21.56
C GLU A 48 -0.86 -2.58 21.12
N GLN A 49 -2.15 -2.81 20.83
CA GLN A 49 -2.61 -4.09 20.31
C GLN A 49 -1.99 -4.43 18.95
N SER A 50 -1.96 -3.48 18.01
CA SER A 50 -1.30 -3.66 16.71
C SER A 50 0.20 -3.92 16.88
N PHE A 51 0.82 -3.24 17.85
CA PHE A 51 2.24 -3.43 18.17
C PHE A 51 2.50 -4.85 18.69
N GLN A 52 1.68 -5.36 19.62
CA GLN A 52 1.83 -6.73 20.12
C GLN A 52 1.64 -7.79 19.03
N VAL A 53 0.65 -7.61 18.13
CA VAL A 53 0.44 -8.50 16.98
C VAL A 53 1.66 -8.49 16.05
N LEU A 54 2.17 -7.30 15.72
CA LEU A 54 3.37 -7.16 14.88
C LEU A 54 4.60 -7.81 15.52
N LEU A 55 4.78 -7.66 16.84
CA LEU A 55 5.87 -8.30 17.56
C LEU A 55 5.76 -9.82 17.53
N TYR A 56 4.57 -10.37 17.78
CA TYR A 56 4.32 -11.80 17.77
C TYR A 56 4.58 -12.40 16.39
N GLU A 57 4.08 -11.77 15.33
CA GLU A 57 4.30 -12.23 13.95
C GLU A 57 5.77 -12.17 13.55
N LEU A 58 6.49 -11.11 13.93
CA LEU A 58 7.93 -11.01 13.69
C LEU A 58 8.71 -12.09 14.42
N GLU A 59 8.38 -12.36 15.69
CA GLU A 59 9.02 -13.42 16.46
C GLU A 59 8.77 -14.79 15.82
N SER A 60 7.54 -15.09 15.42
CA SER A 60 7.17 -16.35 14.78
C SER A 60 7.87 -16.58 13.44
N LEU A 61 7.95 -15.53 12.59
CA LEU A 61 8.64 -15.60 11.30
C LEU A 61 10.15 -15.79 11.47
N ILE A 62 10.76 -15.06 12.40
CA ILE A 62 12.21 -15.14 12.64
C ILE A 62 12.59 -16.47 13.31
N GLU A 63 11.73 -17.02 14.17
CA GLU A 63 11.90 -18.38 14.69
C GLU A 63 11.79 -19.43 13.58
N SER A 64 10.86 -19.26 12.64
CA SER A 64 10.74 -20.15 11.48
C SER A 64 11.99 -20.07 10.60
N HIS A 65 12.54 -18.88 10.39
CA HIS A 65 13.79 -18.66 9.68
C HIS A 65 14.96 -19.41 10.33
N SER A 66 15.16 -19.23 11.64
CA SER A 66 16.28 -19.87 12.35
C SER A 66 16.16 -21.39 12.37
N ARG A 67 14.92 -21.93 12.48
CA ARG A 67 14.66 -23.36 12.36
C ARG A 67 14.98 -23.91 10.97
N LEU A 68 14.66 -23.17 9.90
CA LEU A 68 14.97 -23.58 8.53
C LEU A 68 16.47 -23.53 8.24
N GLU A 69 17.17 -22.48 8.69
CA GLU A 69 18.63 -22.39 8.59
C GLU A 69 19.31 -23.54 9.34
N ALA A 70 18.87 -23.84 10.57
CA ALA A 70 19.43 -24.94 11.36
C ALA A 70 19.20 -26.33 10.73
N ASN A 71 18.12 -26.48 9.94
CA ASN A 71 17.76 -27.74 9.28
C ASN A 71 18.17 -27.79 7.80
N GLN A 72 18.97 -26.83 7.31
CA GLN A 72 19.35 -26.74 5.90
C GLN A 72 20.04 -28.02 5.39
N ALA A 73 20.77 -28.74 6.25
CA ALA A 73 21.42 -30.01 5.91
C ALA A 73 20.45 -31.18 5.66
N ARG A 74 19.18 -31.06 6.05
CA ARG A 74 18.18 -32.14 5.97
C ARG A 74 17.23 -32.03 4.78
N TYR A 75 17.24 -30.90 4.07
CA TYR A 75 16.30 -30.59 3.01
C TYR A 75 17.01 -30.24 1.69
N SER A 76 16.26 -30.27 0.59
CA SER A 76 16.79 -29.81 -0.70
C SER A 76 17.17 -28.33 -0.62
N PRO A 77 18.39 -27.95 -1.03
CA PRO A 77 18.89 -26.58 -0.89
C PRO A 77 18.05 -25.55 -1.68
N ALA A 78 17.43 -25.97 -2.79
CA ALA A 78 16.55 -25.10 -3.58
C ALA A 78 15.28 -24.71 -2.80
N THR A 79 14.62 -25.69 -2.17
CA THR A 79 13.37 -25.47 -1.43
C THR A 79 13.58 -24.65 -0.17
N VAL A 80 14.68 -24.91 0.57
CA VAL A 80 15.01 -24.12 1.78
C VAL A 80 15.30 -22.67 1.41
N ASN A 81 16.03 -22.43 0.32
CA ASN A 81 16.36 -21.08 -0.10
C ASN A 81 15.10 -20.30 -0.50
N ASP A 82 14.15 -20.93 -1.21
CA ASP A 82 12.88 -20.31 -1.57
C ASP A 82 12.04 -19.96 -0.33
N GLU A 83 11.98 -20.84 0.67
CA GLU A 83 11.26 -20.58 1.93
C GLU A 83 11.92 -19.48 2.76
N LEU A 84 13.25 -19.47 2.87
CA LEU A 84 13.99 -18.40 3.56
C LEU A 84 13.74 -17.05 2.90
N VAL A 85 13.80 -17.00 1.56
CA VAL A 85 13.47 -15.79 0.80
C VAL A 85 12.03 -15.37 1.11
N GLN A 86 11.04 -16.26 1.08
CA GLN A 86 9.66 -15.91 1.40
C GLN A 86 9.49 -15.34 2.81
N ILE A 87 10.20 -15.89 3.80
CA ILE A 87 10.17 -15.38 5.18
C ILE A 87 10.79 -13.98 5.25
N GLU A 88 11.96 -13.76 4.65
CA GLU A 88 12.57 -12.42 4.58
C GLU A 88 11.61 -11.41 3.93
N GLN A 89 10.95 -11.80 2.82
CA GLN A 89 9.97 -10.94 2.14
C GLN A 89 8.78 -10.58 3.04
N LYS A 90 8.27 -11.52 3.83
CA LYS A 90 7.18 -11.27 4.78
C LYS A 90 7.63 -10.33 5.91
N VAL A 91 8.85 -10.51 6.43
CA VAL A 91 9.43 -9.62 7.45
C VAL A 91 9.57 -8.19 6.89
N GLU A 92 10.08 -8.03 5.67
CA GLU A 92 10.16 -6.72 5.02
C GLU A 92 8.79 -6.06 4.82
N GLN A 93 7.76 -6.86 4.47
CA GLN A 93 6.38 -6.38 4.31
C GLN A 93 5.80 -5.91 5.65
N LEU A 94 5.95 -6.70 6.73
CA LEU A 94 5.46 -6.34 8.06
C LEU A 94 6.07 -5.04 8.57
N LEU A 95 7.37 -4.88 8.37
CA LEU A 95 8.12 -3.67 8.74
C LEU A 95 7.83 -2.48 7.82
N GLY A 96 7.07 -2.66 6.72
CA GLY A 96 6.82 -1.62 5.74
C GLY A 96 8.06 -1.21 4.94
N LEU A 97 9.14 -1.99 4.98
CA LEU A 97 10.38 -1.71 4.26
C LEU A 97 10.20 -1.86 2.75
N ARG A 98 9.17 -2.59 2.29
CA ARG A 98 8.81 -2.60 0.86
C ARG A 98 8.07 -1.38 0.36
N LEU A 99 7.92 -0.30 1.14
CA LEU A 99 7.29 0.93 0.65
C LEU A 99 7.93 1.43 -0.65
N GLY A 100 9.24 1.28 -0.84
CA GLY A 100 9.91 1.65 -2.10
C GLY A 100 9.48 0.84 -3.34
N ARG A 101 8.95 -0.38 -3.15
CA ARG A 101 8.39 -1.24 -4.23
C ARG A 101 6.85 -1.21 -4.30
N LEU A 102 6.19 -0.58 -3.31
CA LEU A 102 4.74 -0.45 -3.19
C LEU A 102 4.24 0.97 -3.46
N LEU A 103 5.15 1.93 -3.67
CA LEU A 103 4.79 3.15 -4.38
C LEU A 103 4.31 2.67 -5.76
N PRO A 104 3.06 2.95 -6.14
CA PRO A 104 2.64 2.63 -7.50
C PRO A 104 3.64 3.31 -8.44
N GLU A 105 4.11 2.60 -9.46
CA GLU A 105 5.07 3.13 -10.45
C GLU A 105 4.61 4.49 -11.01
N ARG A 106 3.31 4.77 -10.91
CA ARG A 106 2.70 6.05 -11.20
C ARG A 106 1.75 6.47 -10.09
N LEU A 107 2.08 7.59 -9.45
CA LEU A 107 1.16 8.29 -8.56
C LEU A 107 -0.11 8.70 -9.31
N PRO A 108 -1.29 8.61 -8.67
CA PRO A 108 -2.52 9.14 -9.27
C PRO A 108 -2.34 10.62 -9.58
N ARG A 109 -2.53 10.98 -10.86
CA ARG A 109 -2.44 12.38 -11.29
C ARG A 109 -3.67 13.12 -10.81
N LEU A 110 -3.46 14.31 -10.23
CA LEU A 110 -4.52 15.28 -10.00
C LEU A 110 -4.53 16.30 -11.13
N LEU A 111 -5.66 16.44 -11.78
CA LEU A 111 -5.85 17.34 -12.91
C LEU A 111 -7.04 18.26 -12.67
N PRO A 112 -7.05 19.50 -13.21
CA PRO A 112 -8.28 20.26 -13.37
C PRO A 112 -9.26 19.51 -14.27
N GLU A 113 -10.54 19.47 -13.92
CA GLU A 113 -11.55 18.79 -14.74
C GLU A 113 -11.66 19.38 -16.17
N ALA A 114 -11.39 20.68 -16.32
CA ALA A 114 -11.41 21.38 -17.60
C ALA A 114 -10.35 20.90 -18.62
N GLU A 115 -9.33 20.14 -18.18
CA GLU A 115 -8.32 19.60 -19.10
C GLU A 115 -8.81 18.37 -19.89
N GLY A 116 -9.95 17.78 -19.51
CA GLY A 116 -10.51 16.61 -20.19
C GLY A 116 -11.79 16.92 -20.96
N GLN A 117 -12.05 16.11 -21.99
CA GLN A 117 -13.29 16.19 -22.75
C GLN A 117 -14.31 15.19 -22.17
N ALA A 118 -15.40 15.71 -21.61
CA ALA A 118 -16.48 14.86 -21.10
C ALA A 118 -17.20 14.12 -22.23
N PHE A 119 -17.64 12.89 -21.95
CA PHE A 119 -18.49 12.10 -22.84
C PHE A 119 -19.42 11.20 -22.02
N GLN A 120 -20.36 10.54 -22.70
CA GLN A 120 -21.22 9.52 -22.10
C GLN A 120 -21.07 8.21 -22.87
N PHE A 121 -21.20 7.09 -22.17
CA PHE A 121 -21.15 5.76 -22.77
C PHE A 121 -22.11 4.81 -22.06
N CYS A 122 -22.44 3.70 -22.71
CA CYS A 122 -23.29 2.67 -22.12
C CYS A 122 -22.43 1.53 -21.55
N LEU A 123 -22.74 1.11 -20.32
CA LEU A 123 -22.16 -0.08 -19.71
C LEU A 123 -23.29 -0.97 -19.20
N GLY A 124 -23.56 -2.07 -19.89
CA GLY A 124 -24.78 -2.85 -19.69
C GLY A 124 -26.00 -2.00 -20.08
N SER A 125 -26.96 -1.86 -19.17
CA SER A 125 -28.20 -1.08 -19.37
C SER A 125 -28.14 0.33 -18.77
N GLN A 126 -26.96 0.81 -18.37
CA GLN A 126 -26.79 2.10 -17.71
C GLN A 126 -25.93 3.05 -18.54
N VAL A 127 -26.34 4.31 -18.63
CA VAL A 127 -25.52 5.40 -19.17
C VAL A 127 -24.56 5.85 -18.08
N GLN A 128 -23.28 5.88 -18.39
CA GLN A 128 -22.19 6.25 -17.52
C GLN A 128 -21.49 7.50 -18.04
N SER A 129 -21.01 8.33 -17.12
CA SER A 129 -20.18 9.49 -17.45
C SER A 129 -18.74 9.09 -17.66
N GLY A 130 -18.09 9.66 -18.66
CA GLY A 130 -16.69 9.46 -18.97
C GLY A 130 -15.96 10.76 -19.27
N ILE A 131 -14.63 10.68 -19.27
CA ILE A 131 -13.75 11.78 -19.64
C ILE A 131 -12.60 11.24 -20.51
N CYS A 132 -12.30 11.95 -21.60
CA CYS A 132 -11.16 11.67 -22.47
C CYS A 132 -10.01 12.62 -22.09
N TYR A 133 -8.85 12.06 -21.80
CA TYR A 133 -7.64 12.82 -21.48
C TYR A 133 -6.43 12.19 -22.16
N ARG A 134 -5.74 12.97 -23.01
CA ARG A 134 -4.58 12.52 -23.80
C ARG A 134 -4.83 11.18 -24.51
N GLU A 135 -5.94 11.07 -25.25
CA GLU A 135 -6.33 9.86 -26.01
C GLU A 135 -6.67 8.62 -25.16
N HIS A 136 -6.79 8.79 -23.83
CA HIS A 136 -7.24 7.73 -22.93
C HIS A 136 -8.64 8.04 -22.44
N PHE A 137 -9.52 7.04 -22.50
CA PHE A 137 -10.89 7.13 -22.03
C PHE A 137 -10.98 6.61 -20.60
N TYR A 138 -11.60 7.39 -19.73
CA TYR A 138 -11.85 7.02 -18.36
C TYR A 138 -13.33 7.05 -18.04
N GLY A 139 -13.80 6.10 -17.23
CA GLY A 139 -15.14 6.05 -16.68
C GLY A 139 -15.18 6.63 -15.27
N LEU A 140 -16.29 7.29 -14.95
CA LEU A 140 -16.55 7.83 -13.63
C LEU A 140 -16.65 6.69 -12.61
N LEU A 141 -15.76 6.68 -11.61
CA LEU A 141 -15.84 5.72 -10.54
C LEU A 141 -16.63 6.28 -9.35
N GLN A 142 -16.21 7.44 -8.84
CA GLN A 142 -16.81 8.05 -7.66
C GLN A 142 -16.45 9.53 -7.54
N ARG A 143 -17.34 10.28 -6.87
CA ARG A 143 -17.20 11.71 -6.55
C ARG A 143 -17.12 11.92 -5.05
N TRP A 144 -16.37 12.93 -4.63
CA TRP A 144 -16.24 13.35 -3.25
C TRP A 144 -16.34 14.86 -3.13
N PRO A 145 -16.98 15.39 -2.08
CA PRO A 145 -16.96 16.82 -1.81
C PRO A 145 -15.53 17.30 -1.55
N LEU A 146 -15.26 18.60 -1.73
CA LEU A 146 -13.94 19.19 -1.50
C LEU A 146 -13.33 18.85 -0.13
N ALA A 147 -14.17 18.80 0.92
CA ALA A 147 -13.76 18.44 2.29
C ALA A 147 -13.18 17.01 2.41
N SER A 148 -13.46 16.15 1.43
CA SER A 148 -13.03 14.75 1.39
C SER A 148 -11.91 14.49 0.38
N GLN A 149 -11.09 15.50 0.05
CA GLN A 149 -9.93 15.36 -0.84
C GLN A 149 -9.06 14.14 -0.51
N LEU A 150 -8.76 13.92 0.78
CA LEU A 150 -7.93 12.81 1.22
C LEU A 150 -8.50 11.45 0.81
N HIS A 151 -9.83 11.28 0.89
CA HIS A 151 -10.50 10.04 0.53
C HIS A 151 -10.42 9.76 -0.97
N ALA A 152 -10.59 10.78 -1.81
CA ALA A 152 -10.45 10.64 -3.26
C ALA A 152 -9.03 10.19 -3.64
N TYR A 153 -8.01 10.83 -3.05
CA TYR A 153 -6.61 10.48 -3.28
C TYR A 153 -6.24 9.10 -2.75
N GLN A 154 -6.68 8.75 -1.54
CA GLN A 154 -6.45 7.41 -0.97
C GLN A 154 -7.07 6.34 -1.86
N THR A 155 -8.28 6.59 -2.38
CA THR A 155 -8.94 5.67 -3.30
C THR A 155 -8.15 5.48 -4.59
N ALA A 156 -7.77 6.59 -5.23
CA ALA A 156 -6.95 6.53 -6.43
C ALA A 156 -5.59 5.86 -6.17
N TRP A 157 -4.99 6.10 -5.01
CA TRP A 157 -3.74 5.47 -4.60
C TRP A 157 -3.90 3.95 -4.46
N THR A 158 -4.92 3.49 -3.73
CA THR A 158 -5.21 2.06 -3.55
C THR A 158 -5.47 1.38 -4.89
N LEU A 159 -6.15 2.05 -5.82
CA LEU A 159 -6.35 1.56 -7.19
C LEU A 159 -5.03 1.44 -7.94
N ALA A 160 -4.19 2.48 -7.91
CA ALA A 160 -2.89 2.49 -8.55
C ALA A 160 -1.95 1.39 -7.99
N GLN A 161 -1.97 1.16 -6.68
CA GLN A 161 -1.22 0.06 -6.04
C GLN A 161 -1.63 -1.33 -6.52
N ARG A 162 -2.89 -1.47 -6.97
CA ARG A 162 -3.41 -2.72 -7.54
C ARG A 162 -3.24 -2.78 -9.07
N GLY A 163 -2.43 -1.89 -9.65
CA GLY A 163 -2.20 -1.81 -11.09
C GLY A 163 -3.40 -1.28 -11.89
N VAL A 164 -4.40 -0.70 -11.23
CA VAL A 164 -5.55 -0.10 -11.90
C VAL A 164 -5.18 1.32 -12.31
N ALA A 165 -5.09 1.55 -13.62
CA ALA A 165 -4.85 2.88 -14.16
C ALA A 165 -6.04 3.80 -13.85
N CYS A 166 -5.80 4.82 -13.03
CA CYS A 166 -6.80 5.80 -12.62
C CYS A 166 -6.23 7.22 -12.59
N MET A 167 -7.13 8.20 -12.55
CA MET A 167 -6.77 9.61 -12.34
C MET A 167 -7.78 10.28 -11.42
N VAL A 168 -7.38 11.40 -10.84
CA VAL A 168 -8.25 12.25 -10.03
C VAL A 168 -8.41 13.58 -10.76
N THR A 169 -9.63 14.05 -10.96
CA THR A 169 -9.87 15.44 -11.36
C THR A 169 -10.40 16.24 -10.18
N ARG A 170 -10.16 17.55 -10.23
CA ARG A 170 -10.73 18.54 -9.32
C ARG A 170 -11.61 19.51 -10.09
N SER A 171 -12.84 19.65 -9.64
CA SER A 171 -13.74 20.73 -10.02
C SER A 171 -13.81 21.77 -8.89
N PRO A 172 -14.51 22.91 -9.09
CA PRO A 172 -14.76 23.86 -8.01
C PRO A 172 -15.62 23.30 -6.86
N GLN A 173 -16.28 22.15 -7.04
CA GLN A 173 -17.25 21.60 -6.08
C GLN A 173 -16.84 20.23 -5.52
N GLU A 174 -16.05 19.46 -6.27
CA GLU A 174 -15.76 18.07 -5.94
C GLU A 174 -14.41 17.57 -6.50
N TYR A 175 -13.97 16.44 -5.94
CA TYR A 175 -12.93 15.59 -6.49
C TYR A 175 -13.57 14.36 -7.12
N THR A 176 -13.11 14.00 -8.30
CA THR A 176 -13.66 12.86 -9.05
C THR A 176 -12.56 11.87 -9.38
N VAL A 177 -12.75 10.61 -9.01
CA VAL A 177 -11.84 9.53 -9.40
C VAL A 177 -12.38 8.87 -10.66
N TRP A 178 -11.51 8.75 -11.65
CA TRP A 178 -11.78 8.14 -12.93
C TRP A 178 -10.90 6.92 -13.13
N ILE A 179 -11.44 5.87 -13.73
CA ILE A 179 -10.69 4.64 -14.04
C ILE A 179 -10.59 4.44 -15.54
N ASN A 180 -9.43 4.00 -16.01
CA ASN A 180 -9.18 3.80 -17.43
C ASN A 180 -10.06 2.66 -17.96
N LEU A 181 -10.86 2.91 -18.99
CA LEU A 181 -11.79 1.93 -19.55
C LEU A 181 -11.07 0.73 -20.19
N LYS A 182 -9.81 0.88 -20.61
CA LYS A 182 -8.98 -0.22 -21.13
C LYS A 182 -8.48 -1.17 -20.04
N SER A 183 -8.62 -0.82 -18.75
CA SER A 183 -8.23 -1.72 -17.66
C SER A 183 -9.18 -2.93 -17.62
N PRO A 184 -8.67 -4.18 -17.50
CA PRO A 184 -9.53 -5.37 -17.39
C PRO A 184 -10.52 -5.31 -16.23
N SER A 185 -10.14 -4.62 -15.15
CA SER A 185 -10.96 -4.46 -13.94
C SER A 185 -12.01 -3.36 -14.07
N SER A 186 -12.04 -2.59 -15.17
CA SER A 186 -12.87 -1.39 -15.31
C SER A 186 -14.36 -1.72 -15.25
N THR A 187 -14.80 -2.74 -15.97
CA THR A 187 -16.22 -3.16 -16.01
C THR A 187 -16.73 -3.51 -14.61
N VAL A 188 -15.98 -4.32 -13.85
CA VAL A 188 -16.35 -4.73 -12.50
C VAL A 188 -16.38 -3.52 -11.56
N LEU A 189 -15.37 -2.67 -11.62
CA LEU A 189 -15.28 -1.48 -10.77
C LEU A 189 -16.35 -0.43 -11.09
N LEU A 190 -16.76 -0.27 -12.35
CA LEU A 190 -17.83 0.65 -12.72
C LEU A 190 -19.20 0.11 -12.33
N GLN A 191 -19.43 -1.21 -12.48
CA GLN A 191 -20.71 -1.83 -12.12
C GLN A 191 -20.91 -1.99 -10.61
N GLN A 192 -19.83 -2.26 -9.87
CA GLN A 192 -19.89 -2.65 -8.46
C GLN A 192 -19.10 -1.72 -7.53
N GLY A 193 -18.48 -0.66 -8.06
CA GLY A 193 -17.53 0.20 -7.34
C GLY A 193 -18.07 0.72 -6.02
N GLN A 194 -19.31 1.20 -5.99
CA GLN A 194 -19.90 1.73 -4.74
C GLN A 194 -19.95 0.69 -3.61
N ARG A 195 -20.09 -0.60 -3.93
CA ARG A 195 -20.12 -1.69 -2.94
C ARG A 195 -18.74 -2.21 -2.61
N ILE A 196 -17.86 -2.29 -3.59
CA ILE A 196 -16.55 -2.94 -3.47
C ILE A 196 -15.48 -1.99 -2.96
N LEU A 197 -15.55 -0.69 -3.29
CA LEU A 197 -14.53 0.28 -2.90
C LEU A 197 -14.32 0.34 -1.39
N PRO A 198 -15.35 0.39 -0.51
CA PRO A 198 -15.13 0.37 0.93
C PRO A 198 -14.34 -0.86 1.40
N ALA A 199 -14.61 -2.04 0.82
CA ALA A 199 -13.87 -3.26 1.12
C ALA A 199 -12.42 -3.17 0.61
N LEU A 200 -12.20 -2.66 -0.60
CA LEU A 200 -10.85 -2.48 -1.16
C LEU A 200 -10.00 -1.51 -0.33
N LEU A 201 -10.62 -0.44 0.18
CA LEU A 201 -9.97 0.56 1.04
C LEU A 201 -9.60 -0.02 2.40
N LYS A 202 -10.51 -0.78 3.03
CA LYS A 202 -10.27 -1.49 4.31
C LYS A 202 -9.12 -2.49 4.21
N LEU A 203 -8.98 -3.15 3.06
CA LEU A 203 -7.92 -4.11 2.79
C LEU A 203 -6.57 -3.45 2.46
N SER A 204 -6.51 -2.13 2.30
CA SER A 204 -5.24 -1.45 2.05
C SER A 204 -4.50 -1.27 3.38
N PRO A 205 -3.29 -1.86 3.55
CA PRO A 205 -2.57 -1.86 4.82
C PRO A 205 -2.17 -0.45 5.30
N ILE A 206 -2.19 0.53 4.40
CA ILE A 206 -1.90 1.94 4.67
C ILE A 206 -3.11 2.66 5.32
N MET A 207 -4.35 2.26 5.00
CA MET A 207 -5.54 2.92 5.54
C MET A 207 -5.94 2.42 6.93
N SER A 208 -5.74 1.14 7.24
CA SER A 208 -5.94 0.59 8.59
C SER A 208 -5.05 1.30 9.63
N ARG A 209 -3.94 1.88 9.16
CA ARG A 209 -2.98 2.62 9.97
C ARG A 209 -3.45 4.07 10.26
N ARG A 210 -3.98 4.82 9.28
CA ARG A 210 -4.29 6.25 9.48
C ARG A 210 -5.71 6.61 9.95
N GLN A 211 -6.72 5.78 9.72
CA GLN A 211 -8.11 6.17 10.08
C GLN A 211 -8.35 6.31 11.59
N VAL A 212 -7.57 5.64 12.44
CA VAL A 212 -7.72 5.73 13.90
C VAL A 212 -7.14 7.04 14.47
N ALA A 213 -6.13 7.62 13.83
CA ALA A 213 -5.44 8.82 14.32
C ALA A 213 -6.16 10.15 14.02
N LEU A 214 -7.22 10.14 13.19
CA LEU A 214 -7.99 11.33 12.83
C LEU A 214 -9.40 11.36 13.45
N MET A 215 -9.77 10.33 14.22
CA MET A 215 -11.04 10.27 14.98
C MET A 215 -10.83 10.27 16.51
N SER A 216 -9.61 10.57 16.96
CA SER A 216 -9.19 10.78 18.36
C SER A 216 -8.64 12.18 18.51
#